data_AF-A0A969WL16-F1
#
_entry.id   AF-A0A969WL16-F1
#
_cell.length_a   1.000
_cell.length_b   1.000
_cell.length_c   1.000
_cell.angle_alpha   90.00
_cell.angle_beta   90.00
_cell.angle_gamma   90.00
#
_symmetry.space_group_name_H-M   'P 1'
#
loop_
_entity.id
_entity.type
_entity.pdbx_description
1 polymer ?
#
loop_
_entity_poly.entity_id
_entity_poly.type
_entity_poly.pdbx_seq_one_letter_code
_entity_poly.pdbx_strand_id
1 'polypeptide(L)'
;MVDSGNQISNGYENFYASYSSMVNASLARDAQADLTASGQRIGSTLRVNVTVYNASNITLSFTNNAAVWLIVYEIFDSPGAGRLTNRFVRATSSTYLSSPLPPGSSADFVLDTPALNGVVWNNLRAVVLVDYLPDGSSRAYDMLQAVPVTSFP
;
A
#
# COMPACT_ATOMS: atom_id res chain seq x y z
N MET A 1 -7.58 1.98 0.01
CA MET A 1 -6.91 3.05 0.78
C MET A 1 -6.89 4.29 -0.09
N VAL A 2 -6.87 5.48 0.50
CA VAL A 2 -6.95 6.75 -0.24
C VAL A 2 -5.66 7.52 0.02
N ASP A 3 -4.97 7.95 -1.04
CA ASP A 3 -3.69 8.64 -0.94
C ASP A 3 -3.82 10.14 -0.66
N SER A 4 -4.12 10.51 0.58
CA SER A 4 -4.02 11.92 1.00
C SER A 4 -2.59 12.34 1.37
N GLY A 5 -1.61 11.42 1.31
CA GLY A 5 -0.24 11.63 1.81
C GLY A 5 0.60 12.54 0.93
N ASN A 6 0.19 12.74 -0.33
CA ASN A 6 0.81 13.69 -1.24
C ASN A 6 0.50 15.18 -0.89
N GLN A 7 -0.42 15.43 0.05
CA GLN A 7 -0.79 16.75 0.55
C GLN A 7 -0.40 16.85 2.02
N ILE A 8 0.33 17.91 2.37
CA ILE A 8 0.80 18.16 3.73
C ILE A 8 0.10 19.40 4.27
N SER A 9 -0.47 19.31 5.48
CA SER A 9 -0.87 20.47 6.26
C SER A 9 -0.34 20.38 7.69
N ASN A 10 0.04 21.54 8.25
CA ASN A 10 0.59 21.68 9.60
C ASN A 10 0.05 22.95 10.26
N GLY A 11 -0.18 22.92 11.57
CA GLY A 11 -0.64 24.07 12.36
C GLY A 11 -2.12 24.02 12.75
N TYR A 12 -2.63 25.08 13.36
CA TYR A 12 -4.05 25.17 13.74
C TYR A 12 -4.89 25.57 12.53
N GLU A 13 -5.73 24.66 12.06
CA GLU A 13 -6.61 24.86 10.91
C GLU A 13 -7.97 24.18 11.14
N ASN A 14 -8.90 24.36 10.21
CA ASN A 14 -10.13 23.56 10.22
C ASN A 14 -9.79 22.13 9.76
N PHE A 15 -9.31 21.31 10.69
CA PHE A 15 -8.84 19.95 10.43
C PHE A 15 -9.85 19.09 9.68
N TYR A 16 -11.14 19.21 10.01
CA TYR A 16 -12.18 18.44 9.32
C TYR A 16 -12.27 18.82 7.84
N ALA A 17 -12.31 20.12 7.53
CA ALA A 17 -12.40 20.59 6.15
C ALA A 17 -11.10 20.28 5.38
N SER A 18 -9.94 20.58 5.95
CA SER A 18 -8.63 20.33 5.34
C SER A 18 -8.44 18.84 5.02
N TYR A 19 -8.61 17.95 6.00
CA TYR A 19 -8.40 16.52 5.77
C TYR A 19 -9.48 15.89 4.88
N SER A 20 -10.74 16.30 5.00
CA SER A 20 -11.79 15.81 4.10
C SER A 20 -11.54 16.24 2.65
N SER A 21 -11.03 17.45 2.42
CA SER A 21 -10.66 17.90 1.08
C SER A 21 -9.50 17.10 0.49
N MET A 22 -8.48 16.77 1.29
CA MET A 22 -7.36 15.92 0.85
C MET A 22 -7.87 14.54 0.47
N VAL A 23 -8.68 13.91 1.32
CA VAL A 23 -9.29 12.60 1.05
C VAL A 23 -10.13 12.63 -0.23
N ASN A 24 -10.97 13.65 -0.40
CA ASN A 24 -11.81 13.78 -1.59
C ASN A 24 -10.99 14.02 -2.86
N ALA A 25 -9.95 14.85 -2.79
CA ALA A 25 -9.05 15.09 -3.91
C ALA A 25 -8.39 13.78 -4.36
N SER A 26 -7.94 12.97 -3.40
CA SER A 26 -7.30 11.69 -3.66
C SER A 26 -8.26 10.62 -4.17
N LEU A 27 -9.52 10.63 -3.71
CA LEU A 27 -10.58 9.77 -4.25
C LEU A 27 -10.96 10.13 -5.69
N ALA A 28 -10.80 11.39 -6.08
CA ALA A 28 -11.11 11.88 -7.42
C ALA A 28 -9.98 11.64 -8.44
N ARG A 29 -8.79 11.22 -8.00
CA ARG A 29 -7.66 10.92 -8.90
C ARG A 29 -7.91 9.59 -9.61
N ASP A 30 -7.67 9.58 -10.91
CA ASP A 30 -7.58 8.35 -11.68
C ASP A 30 -6.43 7.49 -11.13
N ALA A 31 -6.65 6.18 -11.11
CA ALA A 31 -5.61 5.22 -10.74
C ALA A 31 -4.43 5.34 -11.72
N GLN A 32 -3.23 5.58 -11.20
CA GLN A 32 -2.02 5.73 -12.02
C GLN A 32 -1.20 4.43 -12.10
N ALA A 33 -1.68 3.38 -11.46
CA ALA A 33 -1.27 2.00 -11.68
C ALA A 33 -2.49 1.08 -11.63
N ASP A 34 -2.43 -0.02 -12.37
CA ASP A 34 -3.35 -1.14 -12.18
C ASP A 34 -2.61 -2.26 -11.45
N LEU A 35 -3.23 -2.79 -10.40
CA LEU A 35 -2.64 -3.75 -9.49
C LEU A 35 -3.55 -4.96 -9.37
N THR A 36 -2.97 -6.14 -9.55
CA THR A 36 -3.60 -7.38 -9.09
C THR A 36 -2.72 -8.02 -8.03
N ALA A 37 -3.34 -8.47 -6.95
CA ALA A 37 -2.63 -9.09 -5.83
C ALA A 37 -3.37 -10.34 -5.36
N SER A 38 -2.64 -11.46 -5.31
CA SER A 38 -3.13 -12.74 -4.83
C SER A 38 -2.21 -13.30 -3.77
N GLY A 39 -2.82 -13.93 -2.78
CA GLY A 39 -2.16 -14.34 -1.56
C GLY A 39 -2.27 -15.83 -1.28
N GLN A 40 -1.24 -16.38 -0.63
CA GLN A 40 -1.30 -17.73 -0.08
C GLN A 40 -0.52 -17.82 1.23
N ARG A 41 -1.02 -18.63 2.15
CA ARG A 41 -0.33 -18.97 3.39
C ARG A 41 0.69 -20.07 3.14
N ILE A 42 1.93 -19.86 3.58
CA ILE A 42 3.01 -20.85 3.57
C ILE A 42 3.52 -20.99 5.01
N GLY A 43 2.99 -21.98 5.74
CA GLY A 43 3.31 -22.18 7.15
C GLY A 43 2.82 -21.01 8.02
N SER A 44 3.76 -20.24 8.58
CA SER A 44 3.48 -19.00 9.32
C SER A 44 3.74 -17.72 8.50
N THR A 45 4.19 -17.85 7.26
CA THR A 45 4.41 -16.71 6.35
C THR A 45 3.24 -16.55 5.41
N LEU A 46 2.98 -15.31 5.05
CA LEU A 46 2.09 -14.94 3.98
C LEU A 46 2.95 -14.55 2.76
N ARG A 47 2.74 -15.25 1.64
CA ARG A 47 3.31 -14.92 0.33
C ARG A 47 2.26 -14.23 -0.54
N VAL A 48 2.61 -13.10 -1.16
CA VAL A 48 1.77 -12.36 -2.11
C VAL A 48 2.46 -12.29 -3.46
N ASN A 49 1.75 -12.66 -4.51
CA ASN A 49 2.11 -12.37 -5.89
C ASN A 49 1.37 -11.10 -6.33
N VAL A 50 2.11 -10.17 -6.90
CA VAL A 50 1.60 -8.87 -7.34
C VAL A 50 1.98 -8.66 -8.80
N THR A 51 1.02 -8.30 -9.64
CA THR A 51 1.29 -7.75 -10.97
C THR A 51 1.01 -6.25 -10.93
N VAL A 52 1.98 -5.46 -11.35
CA VAL A 52 1.90 -4.00 -11.46
C VAL A 52 1.89 -3.62 -12.92
N TYR A 53 0.86 -2.91 -13.38
CA TYR A 53 0.84 -2.22 -14.67
C TYR A 53 0.99 -0.72 -14.44
N ASN A 54 2.01 -0.11 -15.05
CA ASN A 54 2.26 1.32 -14.93
C ASN A 54 1.37 2.12 -15.90
N ALA A 55 0.26 2.63 -15.40
CA ALA A 55 -0.65 3.49 -16.16
C ALA A 55 -0.26 4.99 -16.10
N SER A 56 0.78 5.33 -15.34
CA SER A 56 1.29 6.70 -15.23
C SER A 56 2.10 7.10 -16.46
N ASN A 57 2.49 8.38 -16.53
CA ASN A 57 3.40 8.91 -17.56
C ASN A 57 4.88 8.92 -17.11
N ILE A 58 5.20 8.31 -15.97
CA ILE A 58 6.55 8.30 -15.38
C ILE A 58 7.09 6.87 -15.37
N THR A 59 8.38 6.69 -15.67
CA THR A 59 9.05 5.40 -15.49
C THR A 59 9.28 5.15 -13.99
N LEU A 60 8.70 4.07 -13.45
CA LEU A 60 8.90 3.67 -12.06
C LEU A 60 10.22 2.92 -11.93
N SER A 61 11.06 3.29 -10.97
CA SER A 61 12.38 2.68 -10.81
C SER A 61 12.98 2.96 -9.43
N PHE A 62 14.16 2.41 -9.18
CA PHE A 62 14.94 2.75 -8.00
C PHE A 62 15.28 4.25 -7.91
N THR A 63 15.45 4.93 -9.05
CA THR A 63 15.81 6.36 -9.10
C THR A 63 14.74 7.27 -8.48
N ASN A 64 13.46 6.91 -8.60
CA ASN A 64 12.36 7.64 -7.96
C ASN A 64 11.82 6.87 -6.74
N ASN A 65 12.64 6.00 -6.13
CA ASN A 65 12.28 5.19 -4.96
C ASN A 65 10.94 4.45 -5.11
N ALA A 66 10.59 4.05 -6.34
CA ALA A 66 9.34 3.34 -6.56
C ALA A 66 9.38 1.99 -5.85
N ALA A 67 8.33 1.68 -5.10
CA ALA A 67 8.27 0.46 -4.31
C ALA A 67 6.88 -0.17 -4.35
N VAL A 68 6.86 -1.50 -4.28
CA VAL A 68 5.67 -2.27 -3.96
C VAL A 68 5.70 -2.57 -2.48
N TRP A 69 4.65 -2.19 -1.77
CA TRP A 69 4.49 -2.42 -0.34
C TRP A 69 3.37 -3.43 -0.09
N LEU A 70 3.59 -4.32 0.87
CA LEU A 70 2.62 -5.23 1.45
C LEU A 70 2.39 -4.82 2.91
N ILE A 71 1.15 -4.56 3.28
CA ILE A 71 0.74 -4.33 4.67
C ILE A 71 -0.26 -5.40 5.05
N VAL A 72 0.07 -6.16 6.10
CA VAL A 72 -0.77 -7.23 6.65
C VAL A 72 -1.30 -6.80 8.00
N TYR A 73 -2.61 -6.90 8.18
CA TYR A 73 -3.29 -6.46 9.39
C TYR A 73 -4.45 -7.38 9.74
N GLU A 74 -4.81 -7.44 11.02
CA GLU A 74 -6.04 -8.11 11.45
C GLU A 74 -7.18 -7.12 11.60
N ILE A 75 -8.40 -7.62 11.37
CA ILE A 75 -9.64 -6.94 11.72
C ILE A 75 -10.30 -7.68 12.88
N PHE A 76 -10.72 -6.93 13.90
CA PHE A 76 -11.51 -7.41 15.04
C PHE A 76 -12.80 -6.61 15.15
N ASP A 77 -13.84 -7.21 15.74
CA ASP A 77 -15.15 -6.54 15.88
C ASP A 77 -15.11 -5.37 16.87
N SER A 78 -14.21 -5.42 17.85
CA SER A 78 -14.01 -4.36 18.84
C SER A 78 -12.53 -4.13 19.14
N PRO A 79 -12.14 -2.91 19.55
CA PRO A 79 -10.81 -2.66 20.07
C PRO A 79 -10.65 -3.46 21.38
N GLY A 80 -9.57 -4.25 21.49
CA GLY A 80 -9.23 -4.99 22.70
C GLY A 80 -8.29 -4.21 23.62
N ALA A 81 -7.95 -4.78 24.78
CA ALA A 81 -6.91 -4.25 25.65
C ALA A 81 -5.59 -4.10 24.86
N GLY A 82 -5.07 -2.86 24.76
CA GLY A 82 -3.87 -2.54 23.98
C GLY A 82 -4.12 -2.28 22.49
N ARG A 83 -5.37 -2.19 22.02
CA ARG A 83 -5.72 -1.84 20.64
C ARG A 83 -6.57 -0.57 20.64
N LEU A 84 -6.09 0.48 19.98
CA LEU A 84 -6.82 1.74 19.84
C LEU A 84 -7.87 1.70 18.71
N THR A 85 -7.74 0.72 17.81
CA THR A 85 -8.68 0.54 16.68
C THR A 85 -8.99 -0.94 16.45
N ASN A 86 -10.01 -1.20 15.63
CA ASN A 86 -10.38 -2.53 15.17
C ASN A 86 -9.38 -3.14 14.18
N ARG A 87 -8.38 -2.37 13.71
CA ARG A 87 -7.36 -2.82 12.76
C ARG A 87 -5.99 -2.83 13.42
N PHE A 88 -5.25 -3.91 13.26
CA PHE A 88 -3.94 -4.06 13.87
C PHE A 88 -2.91 -4.59 12.88
N VAL A 89 -1.92 -3.77 12.52
CA VAL A 89 -0.84 -4.16 11.60
C VAL A 89 0.02 -5.23 12.27
N ARG A 90 0.23 -6.35 11.56
CA ARG A 90 1.01 -7.51 12.00
C ARG A 90 2.36 -7.59 11.33
N ALA A 91 2.44 -7.19 10.07
CA ALA A 91 3.68 -7.18 9.32
C ALA A 91 3.59 -6.18 8.16
N THR A 92 4.75 -5.72 7.74
CA THR A 92 4.97 -5.01 6.48
C THR A 92 6.12 -5.66 5.75
N SER A 93 6.06 -5.67 4.42
CA SER A 93 7.15 -6.10 3.54
C SER A 93 7.16 -5.20 2.32
N SER A 94 8.31 -5.03 1.69
CA SER A 94 8.42 -4.16 0.51
C SER A 94 9.56 -4.58 -0.39
N THR A 95 9.44 -4.22 -1.65
CA THR A 95 10.53 -4.33 -2.61
C THR A 95 10.56 -3.11 -3.51
N TYR A 96 11.76 -2.61 -3.79
CA TYR A 96 11.94 -1.52 -4.75
C TYR A 96 11.85 -2.06 -6.18
N LEU A 97 11.37 -1.21 -7.09
CA LEU A 97 11.42 -1.48 -8.52
C LEU A 97 12.85 -1.25 -9.03
N SER A 98 13.73 -2.24 -8.84
CA SER A 98 15.14 -2.14 -9.25
C SER A 98 15.31 -2.06 -10.78
N SER A 99 14.42 -2.72 -11.52
CA SER A 99 14.35 -2.62 -12.98
C SER A 99 13.35 -1.54 -13.37
N PRO A 100 13.71 -0.62 -14.29
CA PRO A 100 12.78 0.41 -14.75
C PRO A 100 11.52 -0.18 -15.37
N LEU A 101 10.36 0.28 -14.90
CA LEU A 101 9.04 -0.06 -15.40
C LEU A 101 8.46 1.16 -16.14
N PRO A 102 8.63 1.25 -17.48
CA PRO A 102 8.14 2.40 -18.24
C PRO A 102 6.61 2.45 -18.30
N PRO A 103 6.03 3.61 -18.66
CA PRO A 103 4.60 3.74 -18.94
C PRO A 103 4.08 2.66 -19.89
N GLY A 104 2.91 2.11 -19.58
CA GLY A 104 2.23 1.09 -20.39
C GLY A 104 2.83 -0.32 -20.28
N SER A 105 3.76 -0.55 -19.35
CA SER A 105 4.38 -1.87 -19.13
C SER A 105 3.95 -2.50 -17.81
N SER A 106 4.13 -3.82 -17.71
CA SER A 106 3.86 -4.59 -16.50
C SER A 106 5.11 -5.27 -15.92
N ALA A 107 5.10 -5.47 -14.60
CA ALA A 107 6.08 -6.31 -13.91
C ALA A 107 5.43 -7.09 -12.77
N ASP A 108 5.98 -8.27 -12.49
CA ASP A 108 5.53 -9.15 -11.42
C ASP A 108 6.49 -9.10 -10.23
N PHE A 109 5.92 -9.15 -9.03
CA PHE A 109 6.63 -9.11 -7.76
C PHE A 109 6.11 -10.21 -6.84
N VAL A 110 7.01 -10.74 -6.03
CA VAL A 110 6.67 -11.66 -4.94
C VAL A 110 7.13 -11.03 -3.63
N LEU A 111 6.20 -10.86 -2.70
CA LEU A 111 6.48 -10.35 -1.37
C LEU A 111 6.15 -11.42 -0.33
N ASP A 112 7.11 -11.70 0.55
CA ASP A 112 6.92 -12.55 1.71
C ASP A 112 6.89 -11.69 2.97
N THR A 113 5.99 -12.02 3.90
CA THR A 113 6.08 -11.49 5.25
C THR A 113 7.16 -12.22 6.05
N PRO A 114 7.72 -11.59 7.09
CA PRO A 114 8.28 -12.34 8.21
C PRO A 114 7.25 -13.34 8.77
N ALA A 115 7.72 -14.31 9.57
CA ALA A 115 6.83 -15.27 10.23
C ALA A 115 5.80 -14.56 11.12
N LEU A 116 4.51 -14.80 10.85
CA LEU A 116 3.39 -14.24 11.60
C LEU A 116 3.10 -15.12 12.81
N ASN A 117 3.25 -14.53 14.01
CA ASN A 117 3.04 -15.20 15.29
C ASN A 117 1.86 -14.58 16.03
N GLY A 118 1.05 -15.41 16.71
CA GLY A 118 -0.09 -14.94 17.51
C GLY A 118 -1.18 -14.24 16.68
N VAL A 119 -1.30 -14.61 15.40
CA VAL A 119 -2.31 -14.09 14.47
C VAL A 119 -3.47 -15.09 14.32
N VAL A 120 -4.68 -14.55 14.18
CA VAL A 120 -5.90 -15.26 13.81
C VAL A 120 -6.05 -15.12 12.29
N TRP A 121 -5.70 -16.16 11.55
CA TRP A 121 -5.65 -16.12 10.09
C TRP A 121 -6.97 -15.70 9.42
N ASN A 122 -8.11 -16.12 9.97
CA ASN A 122 -9.43 -15.72 9.45
C ASN A 122 -9.68 -14.20 9.59
N ASN A 123 -8.99 -13.55 10.51
CA ASN A 123 -9.08 -12.11 10.74
C ASN A 123 -8.04 -11.34 9.93
N LEU A 124 -7.06 -12.02 9.33
CA LEU A 124 -6.05 -11.36 8.51
C LEU A 124 -6.66 -10.81 7.23
N ARG A 125 -6.23 -9.59 6.92
CA ARG A 125 -6.41 -8.91 5.66
C ARG A 125 -5.06 -8.37 5.24
N ALA A 126 -4.88 -8.18 3.95
CA ALA A 126 -3.68 -7.58 3.42
C ALA A 126 -4.05 -6.59 2.32
N VAL A 127 -3.20 -5.59 2.15
CA VAL A 127 -3.28 -4.60 1.09
C VAL A 127 -1.91 -4.48 0.47
N VAL A 128 -1.89 -4.37 -0.85
CA VAL A 128 -0.69 -4.00 -1.61
C VAL A 128 -0.89 -2.61 -2.15
N LEU A 129 0.16 -1.80 -2.10
CA LEU A 129 0.20 -0.48 -2.71
C LEU A 129 1.49 -0.28 -3.48
N VAL A 130 1.44 0.59 -4.47
CA VAL A 130 2.63 1.08 -5.19
C VAL A 130 2.72 2.57 -5.00
N ASP A 131 3.88 3.02 -4.56
CA ASP A 131 4.22 4.44 -4.44
C ASP A 131 5.56 4.73 -5.13
N TYR A 132 5.80 6.02 -5.32
CA TYR A 132 7.08 6.54 -5.78
C TYR A 132 7.28 7.94 -5.21
N LEU A 133 8.52 8.43 -5.34
CA LEU A 133 8.93 9.76 -4.94
C LEU A 133 9.09 10.62 -6.20
N PRO A 134 8.12 11.51 -6.52
CA PRO A 134 8.25 12.41 -7.66
C PRO A 134 9.53 13.25 -7.54
N ASP A 135 10.30 13.34 -8.62
CA ASP A 135 11.57 14.06 -8.69
C ASP A 135 12.67 13.58 -7.69
N GLY A 136 12.54 12.36 -7.15
CA GLY A 136 13.63 11.58 -6.52
C GLY A 136 14.13 12.02 -5.15
N SER A 137 13.76 13.19 -4.61
CA SER A 137 14.21 13.59 -3.25
C SER A 137 13.46 14.73 -2.56
N SER A 138 12.58 15.49 -3.23
CA SER A 138 12.09 16.78 -2.70
C SER A 138 10.57 16.91 -2.54
N ARG A 139 9.80 15.88 -2.91
CA ARG A 139 8.33 15.90 -2.82
C ARG A 139 7.83 14.84 -1.84
N ALA A 140 6.56 14.92 -1.48
CA ALA A 140 5.89 13.82 -0.79
C ALA A 140 5.82 12.59 -1.70
N TYR A 141 5.81 11.40 -1.12
CA TYR A 141 5.49 10.19 -1.87
C TYR A 141 4.09 10.32 -2.50
N ASP A 142 3.95 9.72 -3.67
CA ASP A 142 2.71 9.68 -4.41
C ASP A 142 2.32 8.20 -4.61
N MET A 143 1.19 7.80 -4.03
CA MET A 143 0.69 6.43 -4.12
C MET A 143 -0.17 6.30 -5.37
N LEU A 144 0.30 5.50 -6.32
CA LEU A 144 -0.33 5.30 -7.62
C LEU A 144 -1.63 4.50 -7.52
N GLN A 145 -1.64 3.48 -6.66
CA GLN A 145 -2.79 2.63 -6.39
C GLN A 145 -2.57 1.77 -5.13
N ALA A 146 -3.67 1.35 -4.50
CA ALA A 146 -3.69 0.31 -3.47
C ALA A 146 -4.87 -0.64 -3.65
N VAL A 147 -4.61 -1.96 -3.64
CA VAL A 147 -5.64 -3.00 -3.79
C VAL A 147 -5.61 -4.00 -2.64
N PRO A 148 -6.77 -4.52 -2.20
CA PRO A 148 -6.79 -5.63 -1.26
C PRO A 148 -6.13 -6.85 -1.89
N VAL A 149 -5.37 -7.60 -1.10
CA VAL A 149 -4.87 -8.90 -1.54
C VAL A 149 -6.02 -9.89 -1.47
N THR A 150 -6.30 -10.52 -2.61
CA THR A 150 -7.29 -11.59 -2.69
C THR A 150 -6.67 -12.90 -2.19
N SER A 151 -7.52 -13.78 -1.62
CA SER A 151 -7.22 -15.11 -1.03
C SER A 151 -6.29 -15.17 0.20
N PHE A 152 -6.87 -15.60 1.34
CA PHE A 152 -6.23 -16.20 2.55
C PHE A 152 -7.30 -16.99 3.30
N PRO A 153 -7.32 -18.33 3.21
CA PRO A 153 -6.56 -19.21 4.11
C PRO A 153 -5.39 -19.95 3.45
#